data_AF-D3IK34-F1
#
_entry.id   AF-D3IK34-F1
#
_cell.length_a   1.000
_cell.length_b   1.000
_cell.length_c   1.000
_cell.angle_alpha   90.00
_cell.angle_beta   90.00
_cell.angle_gamma   90.00
#
_symmetry.space_group_name_H-M   'P 1'
#
loop_
_entity.id
_entity.type
_entity.pdbx_description
1 polymer ?
#
loop_
_entity_poly.entity_id
_entity_poly.type
_entity_poly.pdbx_seq_one_letter_code
_entity_poly.pdbx_strand_id
1 'polypeptide(L)'
;MELNTLRETVNTNGEYSCGDIGVSASEWLDLLKQPEARKYHEALFCFLREPNQKGSCTSVAQKYGKSLNYYNGNVKGFSQWVQKRLNRFRVIGIKGSETFWPIAMEKGWQTKKEFLWLLRTELTEALRDLLMEHLIEELRKRKPFYGYEESYKWQLLDNTEGKDALGIIRALKGKNI
;
A
#
# COMPACT_ATOMS: atom_id res chain seq x y z
N MET A 1 6.82 24.70 -14.78
CA MET A 1 6.07 24.20 -15.94
C MET A 1 4.96 23.32 -15.42
N GLU A 2 3.73 23.86 -15.34
CA GLU A 2 2.55 23.08 -14.98
C GLU A 2 2.00 22.42 -16.25
N LEU A 3 2.36 21.16 -16.46
CA LEU A 3 1.55 20.26 -17.28
C LEU A 3 0.63 19.53 -16.31
N ASN A 4 -0.58 20.06 -16.13
CA ASN A 4 -1.60 19.41 -15.33
C ASN A 4 -2.31 18.38 -16.21
N THR A 5 -1.69 17.21 -16.37
CA THR A 5 -2.23 16.16 -17.23
C THR A 5 -3.57 15.69 -16.68
N LEU A 6 -4.64 15.85 -17.47
CA LEU A 6 -5.95 15.34 -17.11
C LEU A 6 -6.00 13.84 -17.38
N ARG A 7 -6.33 13.06 -16.35
CA ARG A 7 -6.55 11.61 -16.46
C ARG A 7 -8.02 11.35 -16.20
N GLU A 8 -8.70 10.74 -17.16
CA GLU A 8 -10.10 10.37 -16.99
C GLU A 8 -10.19 8.92 -16.55
N THR A 9 -11.05 8.66 -15.56
CA THR A 9 -11.43 7.29 -15.27
C THR A 9 -12.36 6.78 -16.35
N VAL A 10 -12.06 5.62 -16.89
CA VAL A 10 -12.94 4.89 -17.78
C VAL A 10 -13.57 3.72 -17.01
N ASN A 11 -14.78 3.35 -17.40
CA ASN A 11 -15.36 2.06 -17.05
C ASN A 11 -15.42 1.21 -18.31
N THR A 12 -14.61 0.16 -18.34
CA THR A 12 -14.58 -0.80 -19.44
C THR A 12 -15.01 -2.16 -18.89
N ASN A 13 -16.17 -2.66 -19.34
CA ASN A 13 -16.73 -3.94 -18.91
C ASN A 13 -16.91 -4.08 -17.37
N GLY A 14 -17.22 -2.98 -16.68
CA GLY A 14 -17.42 -2.96 -15.23
C GLY A 14 -16.15 -2.73 -14.41
N GLU A 15 -14.99 -2.61 -15.06
CA GLU A 15 -13.71 -2.26 -14.44
C GLU A 15 -13.44 -0.76 -14.56
N TYR A 16 -13.21 -0.12 -13.42
CA TYR A 16 -12.93 1.30 -13.26
C TYR A 16 -11.41 1.52 -13.15
N SER A 17 -10.82 2.33 -14.02
CA SER A 17 -9.39 2.68 -13.96
C SER A 17 -9.13 4.04 -14.61
N CYS A 18 -8.05 4.72 -14.19
CA CYS A 18 -7.49 5.89 -14.90
C CYS A 18 -6.16 5.58 -15.62
N GLY A 19 -5.80 4.29 -15.70
CA GLY A 19 -4.55 3.84 -16.31
C GLY A 19 -3.30 4.24 -15.52
N ASP A 20 -2.18 4.31 -16.24
CA ASP A 20 -0.91 4.79 -15.71
C ASP A 20 -0.98 6.30 -15.42
N ILE A 21 -0.56 6.69 -14.22
CA ILE A 21 -0.51 8.09 -13.76
C ILE A 21 0.91 8.68 -13.83
N GLY A 22 1.90 7.92 -14.29
CA GLY A 22 3.30 8.34 -14.45
C GLY A 22 4.06 8.46 -13.14
N VAL A 23 3.64 7.74 -12.09
CA VAL A 23 4.31 7.71 -10.77
C VAL A 23 5.00 6.37 -10.59
N SER A 24 6.33 6.39 -10.55
CA SER A 24 7.16 5.19 -10.41
C SER A 24 7.20 4.66 -8.97
N ALA A 25 7.66 3.41 -8.78
CA ALA A 25 7.81 2.81 -7.45
C ALA A 25 8.78 3.60 -6.55
N SER A 26 9.89 4.11 -7.11
CA SER A 26 10.84 4.94 -6.35
C SER A 26 10.22 6.27 -5.91
N GLU A 27 9.44 6.92 -6.78
CA GLU A 27 8.74 8.15 -6.45
C GLU A 27 7.64 7.92 -5.40
N TRP A 28 6.94 6.78 -5.47
CA TRP A 28 6.02 6.35 -4.42
C TRP A 28 6.73 6.16 -3.08
N LEU A 29 7.90 5.53 -3.08
CA LEU A 29 8.70 5.33 -1.88
C LEU A 29 9.12 6.66 -1.26
N ASP A 30 9.58 7.61 -2.08
CA ASP A 30 9.95 8.97 -1.63
C ASP A 30 8.76 9.72 -1.02
N LEU A 31 7.56 9.57 -1.59
CA LEU A 31 6.33 10.10 -1.00
C LEU A 31 6.02 9.41 0.34
N LEU A 32 6.08 8.08 0.38
CA LEU A 32 5.75 7.31 1.59
C LEU A 32 6.69 7.59 2.76
N LYS A 33 7.94 7.98 2.50
CA LYS A 33 8.92 8.37 3.54
C LYS A 33 8.63 9.73 4.17
N GLN A 34 7.81 10.58 3.53
CA GLN A 34 7.49 11.90 4.08
C GLN A 34 6.67 11.76 5.38
N PRO A 35 6.95 12.57 6.42
CA PRO A 35 6.24 12.50 7.70
C PRO A 35 4.72 12.59 7.58
N GLU A 36 4.22 13.39 6.64
CA GLU A 36 2.80 13.60 6.35
C GLU A 36 2.10 12.33 5.86
N ALA A 37 2.83 11.43 5.20
CA ALA A 37 2.31 10.17 4.69
C ALA A 37 2.06 9.13 5.79
N ARG A 38 2.77 9.23 6.93
CA ARG A 38 2.77 8.22 8.01
C ARG A 38 1.38 7.91 8.55
N LYS A 39 0.51 8.91 8.64
CA LYS A 39 -0.86 8.75 9.14
C LYS A 39 -1.74 7.85 8.25
N TYR A 40 -1.36 7.66 6.98
CA TYR A 40 -2.09 6.82 6.03
C TYR A 40 -1.54 5.40 5.93
N HIS A 41 -0.33 5.15 6.44
CA HIS A 41 0.39 3.89 6.27
C HIS A 41 -0.40 2.68 6.77
N GLU A 42 -1.03 2.76 7.95
CA GLU A 42 -1.79 1.65 8.52
C GLU A 42 -2.90 1.18 7.55
N ALA A 43 -3.67 2.11 6.96
CA ALA A 43 -4.71 1.76 5.99
C ALA A 43 -4.13 1.12 4.72
N LEU A 44 -3.06 1.71 4.15
CA LEU A 44 -2.41 1.19 2.94
C LEU A 44 -1.81 -0.20 3.15
N PHE A 45 -1.18 -0.45 4.30
CA PHE A 45 -0.65 -1.76 4.65
C PHE A 45 -1.75 -2.80 4.85
N CYS A 46 -2.94 -2.41 5.28
CA CYS A 46 -4.06 -3.36 5.34
C CYS A 46 -4.48 -3.82 3.94
N PHE A 47 -4.55 -2.92 2.95
CA PHE A 47 -4.80 -3.29 1.55
C PHE A 47 -3.66 -4.13 0.96
N LEU A 48 -2.39 -3.80 1.26
CA LEU A 48 -1.23 -4.57 0.83
C LEU A 48 -1.31 -6.06 1.25
N ARG A 49 -1.89 -6.32 2.42
CA ARG A 49 -2.03 -7.65 3.03
C ARG A 49 -3.25 -8.43 2.55
N GLU A 50 -4.13 -7.81 1.77
CA GLU A 50 -5.24 -8.55 1.20
C GLU A 50 -4.73 -9.50 0.09
N PRO A 51 -5.39 -10.65 -0.12
CA PRO A 51 -5.02 -11.58 -1.18
C PRO A 51 -4.95 -10.88 -2.54
N ASN A 52 -3.83 -11.03 -3.25
CA ASN A 52 -3.54 -10.34 -4.51
C ASN A 52 -3.64 -8.81 -4.43
N GLN A 53 -3.51 -8.21 -3.23
CA GLN A 53 -3.66 -6.78 -2.99
C GLN A 53 -5.05 -6.23 -3.38
N LYS A 54 -6.07 -7.10 -3.31
CA LYS A 54 -7.46 -6.80 -3.66
C LYS A 54 -8.33 -6.79 -2.41
N GLY A 55 -9.02 -5.69 -2.16
CA GLY A 55 -9.92 -5.61 -1.01
C GLY A 55 -11.00 -4.55 -1.18
N SER A 56 -12.07 -4.67 -0.42
CA SER A 56 -13.05 -3.58 -0.24
C SER A 56 -12.77 -2.89 1.10
N CYS A 57 -13.32 -1.68 1.30
CA CYS A 57 -13.33 -1.12 2.65
C CYS A 57 -14.03 -2.03 3.66
N THR A 58 -15.05 -2.79 3.21
CA THR A 58 -15.84 -3.69 4.05
C THR A 58 -15.05 -4.92 4.50
N SER A 59 -14.38 -5.61 3.57
CA SER A 59 -13.56 -6.78 3.88
C SER A 59 -12.41 -6.39 4.81
N VAL A 60 -11.74 -5.29 4.50
CA VAL A 60 -10.62 -4.76 5.28
C VAL A 60 -11.09 -4.29 6.66
N ALA A 61 -12.25 -3.64 6.77
CA ALA A 61 -12.86 -3.25 8.05
C ALA A 61 -13.17 -4.44 8.94
N GLN A 62 -13.82 -5.46 8.39
CA GLN A 62 -14.16 -6.68 9.13
C GLN A 62 -12.92 -7.41 9.62
N LYS A 63 -11.87 -7.49 8.78
CA LYS A 63 -10.65 -8.25 9.09
C LYS A 63 -9.73 -7.56 10.10
N TYR A 64 -9.59 -6.24 10.01
CA TYR A 64 -8.59 -5.48 10.79
C TYR A 64 -9.21 -4.60 11.89
N GLY A 65 -10.52 -4.67 12.11
CA GLY A 65 -11.17 -4.10 13.30
C GLY A 65 -11.26 -2.58 13.34
N LYS A 66 -11.26 -1.92 12.17
CA LYS A 66 -11.51 -0.46 12.04
C LYS A 66 -12.79 -0.21 11.26
N SER A 67 -13.33 0.99 11.33
CA SER A 67 -14.55 1.35 10.59
C SER A 67 -14.32 1.47 9.08
N LEU A 68 -15.38 1.30 8.30
CA LEU A 68 -15.37 1.58 6.85
C LEU A 68 -14.84 2.99 6.53
N ASN A 69 -15.27 3.97 7.33
CA ASN A 69 -14.91 5.37 7.17
C ASN A 69 -13.43 5.62 7.41
N TYR A 70 -12.79 4.84 8.28
CA TYR A 70 -11.35 4.90 8.50
C TYR A 70 -10.59 4.56 7.22
N TYR A 71 -10.90 3.44 6.56
CA TYR A 71 -10.21 3.06 5.31
C TYR A 71 -10.51 4.00 4.17
N ASN A 72 -11.79 4.35 4.00
CA ASN A 72 -12.19 5.26 2.93
C ASN A 72 -11.55 6.65 3.08
N GLY A 73 -11.58 7.20 4.29
CA GLY A 73 -10.96 8.48 4.59
C GLY A 73 -9.45 8.49 4.40
N ASN A 74 -8.74 7.44 4.86
CA ASN A 74 -7.29 7.38 4.75
C ASN A 74 -6.81 7.15 3.32
N VAL A 75 -7.41 6.24 2.55
CA VAL A 75 -7.01 6.02 1.15
C VAL A 75 -7.31 7.26 0.32
N LYS A 76 -8.51 7.83 0.44
CA LYS A 76 -8.86 9.08 -0.25
C LYS A 76 -7.92 10.22 0.15
N GLY A 77 -7.66 10.38 1.45
CA GLY A 77 -6.81 11.44 1.98
C GLY A 77 -5.36 11.33 1.51
N PHE A 78 -4.81 10.11 1.45
CA PHE A 78 -3.49 9.84 0.90
C PHE A 78 -3.44 10.26 -0.57
N SER A 79 -4.38 9.79 -1.39
CA SER A 79 -4.47 10.14 -2.80
C SER A 79 -4.60 11.64 -3.06
N GLN A 80 -5.40 12.35 -2.26
CA GLN A 80 -5.53 13.82 -2.32
C GLN A 80 -4.20 14.51 -2.04
N TRP A 81 -3.50 14.05 -1.00
CA TRP A 81 -2.20 14.58 -0.63
C TRP A 81 -1.16 14.33 -1.73
N VAL A 82 -1.11 13.13 -2.30
CA VAL A 82 -0.23 12.77 -3.42
C VAL A 82 -0.47 13.69 -4.62
N GLN A 83 -1.73 13.84 -5.05
CA GLN A 83 -2.06 14.69 -6.19
C GLN A 83 -1.59 16.13 -5.97
N LYS A 84 -1.84 16.68 -4.78
CA LYS A 84 -1.39 18.02 -4.40
C LYS A 84 0.13 18.13 -4.36
N ARG A 85 0.82 17.09 -3.85
CA ARG A 85 2.28 17.09 -3.68
C ARG A 85 3.01 17.05 -5.02
N LEU A 86 2.51 16.24 -5.96
CA LEU A 86 3.12 16.07 -7.27
C LEU A 86 2.70 17.16 -8.26
N ASN A 87 1.48 17.70 -8.13
CA ASN A 87 0.94 18.82 -8.92
C ASN A 87 1.17 18.72 -10.44
N ARG A 88 1.13 17.50 -10.99
CA ARG A 88 1.38 17.22 -12.43
C ARG A 88 0.28 16.40 -13.11
N PHE A 89 -0.75 16.02 -12.35
CA PHE A 89 -1.93 15.36 -12.88
C PHE A 89 -3.15 15.65 -12.01
N ARG A 90 -4.32 15.47 -12.62
CA ARG A 90 -5.62 15.38 -11.93
C ARG A 90 -6.41 14.20 -12.45
N VAL A 91 -7.16 13.54 -11.58
CA VAL A 91 -8.03 12.42 -11.98
C VAL A 91 -9.50 12.83 -11.93
N ILE A 92 -10.16 12.77 -13.08
CA ILE A 92 -11.60 13.05 -13.22
C ILE A 92 -12.37 11.74 -13.34
N GLY A 93 -13.41 11.61 -12.53
CA GLY A 93 -14.33 10.49 -12.53
C GLY A 93 -15.25 10.50 -13.74
N ILE A 94 -15.89 9.36 -14.01
CA ILE A 94 -16.87 9.19 -15.12
C ILE A 94 -18.02 10.21 -15.08
N LYS A 95 -18.34 10.73 -13.90
CA LYS A 95 -19.38 11.75 -13.69
C LYS A 95 -18.87 13.19 -13.86
N GLY A 96 -17.65 13.39 -14.34
CA GLY A 96 -17.01 14.70 -14.54
C GLY A 96 -16.48 15.35 -13.25
N SER A 97 -16.61 14.71 -12.09
CA SER A 97 -16.09 15.21 -10.81
C SER A 97 -14.73 14.62 -10.47
N GLU A 98 -13.90 15.39 -9.78
CA GLU A 98 -12.59 14.91 -9.32
C GLU A 98 -12.74 13.68 -8.40
N THR A 99 -11.88 12.69 -8.62
CA THR A 99 -11.85 11.44 -7.85
C THR A 99 -10.42 11.09 -7.49
N PHE A 100 -10.23 10.46 -6.33
CA PHE A 100 -8.90 10.28 -5.75
C PHE A 100 -8.53 8.82 -5.55
N TRP A 101 -9.51 7.93 -5.40
CA TRP A 101 -9.27 6.51 -5.24
C TRP A 101 -8.38 5.90 -6.34
N PRO A 102 -8.59 6.22 -7.63
CA PRO A 102 -7.75 5.72 -8.71
C PRO A 102 -6.28 6.15 -8.66
N ILE A 103 -5.91 7.09 -7.79
CA ILE A 103 -4.51 7.52 -7.62
C ILE A 103 -3.72 6.45 -6.85
N ALA A 104 -4.30 5.86 -5.80
CA ALA A 104 -3.66 4.80 -5.03
C ALA A 104 -4.08 3.39 -5.51
N MET A 105 -5.27 3.26 -6.11
CA MET A 105 -5.82 2.01 -6.59
C MET A 105 -5.80 1.97 -8.11
N GLU A 106 -5.27 0.89 -8.69
CA GLU A 106 -5.11 0.74 -10.14
C GLU A 106 -6.45 0.52 -10.83
N LYS A 107 -7.26 -0.37 -10.24
CA LYS A 107 -8.51 -0.88 -10.79
C LYS A 107 -9.53 -1.08 -9.68
N GLY A 108 -10.79 -0.84 -9.99
CA GLY A 108 -11.90 -1.14 -9.10
C GLY A 108 -13.07 -1.76 -9.85
N TRP A 109 -13.84 -2.62 -9.19
CA TRP A 109 -15.01 -3.25 -9.82
C TRP A 109 -16.05 -3.64 -8.78
N GLN A 110 -17.32 -3.63 -9.20
CA GLN A 110 -18.43 -4.07 -8.38
C GLN A 110 -18.55 -5.60 -8.43
N THR A 111 -18.56 -6.24 -7.28
CA THR A 111 -18.97 -7.65 -7.15
C THR A 111 -20.43 -7.75 -6.70
N LYS A 112 -20.97 -8.96 -6.58
CA LYS A 112 -22.33 -9.18 -6.05
C LYS A 112 -22.52 -8.62 -4.62
N LYS A 113 -21.45 -8.50 -3.83
CA LYS A 113 -21.52 -8.12 -2.40
C LYS A 113 -20.93 -6.75 -2.11
N GLU A 114 -19.85 -6.38 -2.79
CA GLU A 114 -19.05 -5.21 -2.44
C GLU A 114 -18.25 -4.68 -3.63
N PHE A 115 -17.78 -3.43 -3.51
CA PHE A 115 -16.88 -2.82 -4.47
C PHE A 115 -15.42 -3.11 -4.07
N LEU A 116 -14.68 -3.79 -4.94
CA LEU A 116 -13.28 -4.13 -4.72
C LEU A 116 -12.36 -3.11 -5.37
N TRP A 117 -11.21 -2.90 -4.76
CA TRP A 117 -10.10 -2.15 -5.31
C TRP A 117 -8.84 -3.02 -5.33
N LEU A 118 -8.06 -2.87 -6.39
CA LEU A 118 -6.71 -3.39 -6.53
C LEU A 118 -5.72 -2.25 -6.26
N LEU A 119 -4.81 -2.44 -5.31
CA LEU A 119 -3.73 -1.50 -5.04
C LEU A 119 -2.78 -1.40 -6.25
N ARG A 120 -2.27 -0.22 -6.57
CA ARG A 120 -1.29 -0.06 -7.66
C ARG A 120 -0.04 -0.91 -7.45
N THR A 121 0.46 -1.47 -8.54
CA THR A 121 1.65 -2.33 -8.53
C THR A 121 2.89 -1.58 -8.05
N GLU A 122 3.13 -0.36 -8.55
CA GLU A 122 4.26 0.48 -8.16
C GLU A 122 4.17 0.92 -6.68
N LEU A 123 2.95 1.21 -6.21
CA LEU A 123 2.70 1.52 -4.80
C LEU A 123 2.87 0.30 -3.90
N THR A 124 2.51 -0.89 -4.40
CA THR A 124 2.70 -2.17 -3.71
C THR A 124 4.19 -2.44 -3.51
N GLU A 125 5.00 -2.26 -4.55
CA GLU A 125 6.46 -2.37 -4.48
C GLU A 125 7.04 -1.37 -3.46
N ALA A 126 6.67 -0.09 -3.57
CA ALA A 126 7.13 0.95 -2.66
C ALA A 126 6.78 0.69 -1.19
N LEU A 127 5.58 0.17 -0.89
CA LEU A 127 5.19 -0.20 0.47
C LEU A 127 6.00 -1.39 1.00
N ARG A 128 6.35 -2.35 0.14
CA ARG A 128 7.23 -3.48 0.51
C ARG A 128 8.64 -3.00 0.82
N ASP A 129 9.19 -2.12 -0.02
CA ASP A 129 10.51 -1.52 0.20
C ASP A 129 10.55 -0.72 1.51
N LEU A 130 9.51 0.08 1.77
CA LEU A 130 9.38 0.82 3.02
C LEU A 130 9.40 -0.13 4.24
N LEU A 131 8.66 -1.24 4.19
CA LEU A 131 8.67 -2.23 5.28
C LEU A 131 10.04 -2.88 5.45
N MET A 132 10.72 -3.19 4.35
CA MET A 132 12.06 -3.77 4.36
C MET A 132 13.08 -2.83 4.99
N GLU A 133 13.06 -1.54 4.64
CA GLU A 133 13.95 -0.54 5.24
C GLU A 133 13.74 -0.42 6.75
N HIS A 134 12.49 -0.35 7.21
CA HIS A 134 12.18 -0.32 8.64
C HIS A 134 12.70 -1.58 9.35
N LEU A 135 12.55 -2.75 8.73
CA LEU A 135 13.07 -4.01 9.28
C LEU A 135 14.61 -3.97 9.38
N ILE A 136 15.31 -3.52 8.34
CA ILE A 136 16.77 -3.38 8.33
C ILE A 136 17.23 -2.43 9.44
N GLU A 137 16.60 -1.27 9.59
CA GLU A 137 16.93 -0.30 10.64
C GLU A 137 16.74 -0.89 12.04
N GLU A 138 15.63 -1.60 12.27
CA GLU A 138 15.36 -2.25 13.54
C GLU A 138 16.37 -3.37 13.85
N LEU A 139 16.82 -4.11 12.82
CA LEU A 139 17.85 -5.14 12.99
C LEU A 139 19.23 -4.53 13.28
N ARG A 140 19.58 -3.40 12.66
CA ARG A 140 20.86 -2.69 12.91
C ARG A 140 21.01 -2.19 14.35
N LYS A 141 19.89 -1.84 15.00
CA LYS A 141 19.88 -1.36 16.39
C LYS A 141 20.11 -2.48 17.42
N ARG A 142 19.99 -3.74 17.01
CA ARG A 142 20.17 -4.89 17.91
C ARG A 142 21.65 -5.27 17.94
N LYS A 143 22.14 -5.68 19.11
CA LYS A 143 23.49 -6.26 19.21
C LYS A 143 23.56 -7.47 18.26
N PRO A 144 24.61 -7.60 17.41
CA PRO A 144 24.81 -8.82 16.65
C PRO A 144 24.80 -9.99 17.62
N PHE A 145 24.04 -11.04 17.28
CA PHE A 145 24.03 -12.25 18.08
C PHE A 145 25.42 -12.87 17.95
N TYR A 146 26.20 -12.84 19.02
CA TYR A 146 27.59 -13.31 19.03
C TYR A 146 27.66 -14.77 18.55
N GLY A 147 28.07 -15.01 17.30
CA GLY A 147 28.78 -16.25 16.96
C GLY A 147 28.48 -17.00 15.66
N TYR A 148 27.51 -16.64 14.81
CA TYR A 148 27.29 -17.39 13.55
C TYR A 148 26.97 -16.47 12.37
N GLU A 149 27.55 -16.80 11.21
CA GLU A 149 27.17 -16.17 9.94
C GLU A 149 25.66 -16.24 9.76
N GLU A 150 25.07 -15.09 9.43
CA GLU A 150 23.63 -14.84 9.49
C GLU A 150 22.83 -15.48 8.33
N SER A 151 23.31 -16.59 7.77
CA SER A 151 22.65 -17.35 6.70
C SER A 151 21.24 -17.81 7.09
N TYR A 152 20.98 -17.98 8.39
CA TYR A 152 19.65 -18.28 8.93
C TYR A 152 18.64 -17.13 8.76
N LYS A 153 19.06 -15.88 8.53
CA LYS A 153 18.15 -14.75 8.23
C LYS A 153 17.53 -14.88 6.85
N TRP A 154 18.26 -15.44 5.90
CA TRP A 154 17.73 -15.79 4.57
C TRP A 154 16.82 -17.04 4.65
N GLN A 155 17.21 -18.06 5.42
CA GLN A 155 16.31 -19.19 5.72
C GLN A 155 15.06 -18.80 6.52
N LEU A 156 15.08 -17.70 7.28
CA LEU A 156 13.90 -17.17 7.99
C LEU A 156 12.90 -16.53 7.02
N LEU A 157 13.38 -15.92 5.93
CA LEU A 157 12.52 -15.45 4.84
C LEU A 157 11.88 -16.64 4.12
N ASP A 158 12.65 -17.71 3.84
CA ASP A 158 12.12 -18.94 3.24
C ASP A 158 11.13 -19.68 4.17
N ASN A 159 11.37 -19.71 5.49
CA ASN A 159 10.53 -20.42 6.46
C ASN A 159 9.31 -19.62 6.97
N THR A 160 9.07 -18.42 6.45
CA THR A 160 7.91 -17.57 6.82
C THR A 160 6.84 -17.49 5.73
N GLU A 161 6.98 -18.28 4.68
CA GLU A 161 5.97 -18.44 3.64
C GLU A 161 4.60 -18.81 4.26
N GLY A 162 3.60 -17.95 4.03
CA GLY A 162 2.24 -18.13 4.56
C GLY A 162 1.95 -17.53 5.96
N LYS A 163 2.88 -16.83 6.61
CA LYS A 163 2.64 -16.18 7.93
C LYS A 163 2.37 -14.67 7.81
N ASP A 164 1.57 -14.13 8.74
CA ASP A 164 1.23 -12.70 8.78
C ASP A 164 2.39 -11.83 9.33
N ALA A 165 2.33 -10.50 9.15
CA ALA A 165 3.42 -9.62 9.57
C ALA A 165 3.76 -9.72 11.07
N LEU A 166 2.76 -9.92 11.94
CA LEU A 166 2.99 -10.16 13.37
C LEU A 166 3.54 -11.57 13.66
N GLY A 167 3.19 -12.57 12.86
CA GLY A 167 3.71 -13.94 12.91
C GLY A 167 5.15 -14.05 12.40
N ILE A 168 5.51 -13.26 11.38
CA ILE A 168 6.90 -13.06 10.94
C ILE A 168 7.68 -12.39 12.09
N ILE A 169 7.15 -11.29 12.64
CA ILE A 169 7.77 -10.59 13.78
C ILE A 169 7.87 -11.48 15.04
N ARG A 170 6.89 -12.36 15.30
CA ARG A 170 6.91 -13.32 16.42
C ARG A 170 7.85 -14.49 16.19
N ALA A 171 7.90 -15.05 14.99
CA ALA A 171 8.83 -16.11 14.63
C ALA A 171 10.28 -15.63 14.75
N LEU A 172 10.55 -14.37 14.40
CA LEU A 172 11.82 -13.69 14.62
C LEU A 172 12.14 -13.39 16.10
N LYS A 173 11.13 -13.38 16.99
CA LYS A 173 11.30 -13.17 18.44
C LYS A 173 11.53 -14.45 19.24
N GLY A 174 11.10 -15.62 18.73
CA GLY A 174 10.94 -16.85 19.51
C GLY A 174 12.06 -17.89 19.46
N LYS A 175 13.17 -17.64 18.75
CA LYS A 175 14.32 -18.55 18.72
C LYS A 175 15.60 -17.86 19.23
N ASN A 176 15.58 -17.51 20.51
CA ASN A 176 16.78 -17.46 21.34
C ASN A 176 16.50 -18.40 22.52
N ILE A 177 16.84 -19.68 22.36
CA ILE A 177 17.37 -20.47 23.46
C ILE A 177 18.88 -20.36 23.32
#